data_AF-A0A4Y2HJK5-F1
#
_entry.id   AF-A0A4Y2HJK5-F1
#
_cell.length_a   1.000
_cell.length_b   1.000
_cell.length_c   1.000
_cell.angle_alpha   90.00
_cell.angle_beta   90.00
_cell.angle_gamma   90.00
#
_symmetry.space_group_name_H-M   'P 1'
#
loop_
_entity.id
_entity.type
_entity.pdbx_description
1 polymer ?
#
loop_
_entity_poly.entity_id
_entity_poly.type
_entity_poly.pdbx_seq_one_letter_code
_entity_poly.pdbx_strand_id
1 'polypeptide(L)'
;MKTRYDSRVTDYHFKKGDLVWMYNPKRRRGLSPKFQENWEGPNIFVKKLNDDVYRVQWSPNAEPKVIHINRRAPYRATDHSSM
;
A
#
# COMPACT_ATOMS: atom_id res chain seq x y z
N MET A 1 2.69 -5.61 27.76
CA MET A 1 3.34 -4.51 27.01
C MET A 1 3.21 -4.68 25.49
N LYS A 2 3.42 -5.88 24.94
CA LYS A 2 3.30 -6.20 23.50
C LYS A 2 1.89 -6.05 22.91
N THR A 3 0.86 -6.42 23.66
CA THR A 3 -0.56 -6.36 23.25
C THR A 3 -1.04 -4.96 22.84
N ARG A 4 -0.49 -3.88 23.41
CA ARG A 4 -0.86 -2.51 23.02
C ARG A 4 -0.29 -2.11 21.66
N TYR A 5 0.90 -2.59 21.30
CA TYR A 5 1.52 -2.31 20.02
C TYR A 5 0.86 -3.11 18.89
N ASP A 6 0.59 -4.38 19.16
CA ASP A 6 0.00 -5.29 18.17
C ASP A 6 -1.51 -5.06 17.96
N SER A 7 -2.14 -4.22 18.81
CA SER A 7 -3.57 -3.90 18.71
C SER A 7 -4.00 -3.27 17.38
N ARG A 8 -3.04 -2.72 16.61
CA ARG A 8 -3.27 -2.10 15.29
C ARG A 8 -2.85 -3.00 14.13
N VAL A 9 -2.35 -4.20 14.40
CA VAL A 9 -2.06 -5.18 13.35
C VAL A 9 -3.40 -5.57 12.76
N THR A 10 -3.68 -5.05 11.58
CA THR A 10 -4.85 -5.45 10.83
C THR A 10 -4.59 -6.86 10.29
N ASP A 11 -5.46 -7.80 10.66
CA ASP A 11 -5.44 -9.19 10.16
C ASP A 11 -5.94 -9.27 8.69
N TYR A 12 -5.64 -8.24 7.91
CA TYR A 12 -6.09 -8.15 6.53
C TYR A 12 -5.20 -9.03 5.66
N HIS A 13 -5.72 -10.19 5.29
CA HIS A 13 -5.08 -11.11 4.36
C HIS A 13 -5.36 -10.70 2.91
N PHE A 14 -4.39 -10.03 2.30
CA PHE A 14 -4.43 -9.70 0.87
C PHE A 14 -4.29 -10.97 0.01
N LYS A 15 -5.10 -11.04 -1.03
CA LYS A 15 -5.02 -12.06 -2.08
C LYS A 15 -4.37 -11.48 -3.34
N LYS A 16 -3.78 -12.35 -4.16
CA LYS A 16 -3.26 -11.96 -5.47
C LYS A 16 -4.38 -11.30 -6.28
N GLY A 17 -4.11 -10.09 -6.79
CA GLY A 17 -5.09 -9.29 -7.52
C GLY A 17 -5.71 -8.15 -6.71
N ASP A 18 -5.59 -8.15 -5.38
CA ASP A 18 -6.15 -7.07 -4.55
C ASP A 18 -5.49 -5.73 -4.85
N LEU A 19 -6.28 -4.65 -4.81
CA LEU A 19 -5.78 -3.30 -4.96
C LEU A 19 -5.30 -2.76 -3.60
N VAL A 20 -4.10 -2.16 -3.60
CA VAL A 20 -3.41 -1.73 -2.39
C VAL A 20 -2.74 -0.38 -2.62
N TRP A 21 -2.99 0.58 -1.72
CA TRP A 21 -2.23 1.82 -1.65
C TRP A 21 -0.85 1.58 -1.04
N MET A 22 0.18 2.14 -1.66
CA MET A 22 1.56 2.04 -1.18
C MET A 22 2.05 3.38 -0.62
N TYR A 23 2.58 3.39 0.60
CA TYR A 23 3.22 4.57 1.16
C TYR A 23 4.63 4.75 0.58
N ASN A 24 4.84 5.78 -0.24
CA ASN A 24 6.10 6.17 -0.83
C ASN A 24 6.40 7.66 -0.53
N PRO A 25 7.19 7.98 0.51
CA PRO A 25 7.52 9.36 0.89
C PRO A 25 8.60 9.94 -0.03
N LYS A 26 8.37 9.89 -1.34
CA LYS A 26 9.31 10.43 -2.34
C LYS A 26 9.15 11.94 -2.42
N ARG A 27 10.15 12.66 -1.93
CA ARG A 27 10.15 14.13 -1.97
C ARG A 27 10.29 14.65 -3.40
N ARG A 28 9.34 15.48 -3.83
CA ARG A 28 9.42 16.27 -5.06
C ARG A 28 10.07 17.62 -4.76
N ARG A 29 11.09 17.99 -5.54
CA ARG A 29 11.78 19.29 -5.44
C ARG A 29 10.81 20.41 -5.82
N GLY A 30 10.84 21.53 -5.10
CA GLY A 30 9.97 22.69 -5.35
C GLY A 30 8.60 22.63 -4.67
N LEU A 31 8.24 21.51 -4.03
CA LEU A 31 7.02 21.38 -3.23
C LEU A 31 7.35 21.30 -1.74
N SER A 32 6.50 21.88 -0.90
CA SER A 32 6.61 21.75 0.57
C SER A 32 6.40 20.29 0.98
N PRO A 33 7.28 19.68 1.79
CA PRO A 33 7.15 18.26 2.19
C PRO A 33 5.83 17.92 2.89
N LYS A 34 5.22 18.88 3.60
CA LYS A 34 3.99 18.65 4.36
C LYS A 34 2.74 18.52 3.49
N PHE A 35 2.77 19.04 2.26
CA PHE A 35 1.62 19.04 1.34
C PHE A 35 1.78 18.04 0.19
N GLN A 36 2.72 17.10 0.30
CA GLN A 36 2.92 16.06 -0.71
C GLN A 36 2.11 14.81 -0.36
N GLU A 37 1.39 14.29 -1.35
CA GLU A 37 0.75 12.99 -1.23
C GLU A 37 1.82 11.89 -1.21
N ASN A 38 1.89 11.19 -0.08
CA ASN A 38 2.85 10.11 0.13
C ASN A 38 2.25 8.73 -0.19
N TRP A 39 0.97 8.66 -0.53
CA TRP A 39 0.30 7.42 -0.90
C TRP A 39 0.25 7.35 -2.42
N GLU A 40 0.86 6.31 -2.97
CA GLU A 40 0.89 6.07 -4.41
C GLU A 40 -0.07 4.94 -4.77
N GLY A 41 -1.04 5.28 -5.62
CA GLY A 41 -1.98 4.47 -6.41
C GLY A 41 -2.56 3.15 -5.84
N PRO A 42 -3.67 2.66 -6.42
CA PRO A 42 -3.98 1.24 -6.34
C PRO A 42 -2.92 0.43 -7.10
N ASN A 43 -2.01 -0.20 -6.37
CA ASN A 43 -1.12 -1.23 -6.91
C ASN A 43 -1.80 -2.60 -6.77
N ILE A 44 -1.50 -3.50 -7.69
CA ILE A 44 -1.95 -4.88 -7.64
C ILE A 44 -1.05 -5.67 -6.69
N PHE A 45 -1.65 -6.32 -5.71
CA PHE A 45 -0.98 -7.28 -4.85
C PHE A 45 -0.56 -8.52 -5.67
N VAL A 46 0.73 -8.82 -5.69
CA VAL A 46 1.28 -9.93 -6.47
C VAL A 46 1.37 -11.18 -5.60
N LYS A 47 2.10 -11.09 -4.50
CA LYS A 47 2.28 -12.18 -3.54
C LYS A 47 2.86 -11.70 -2.22
N LYS A 48 2.59 -12.48 -1.18
CA LYS A 48 3.31 -12.44 0.09
C LYS A 48 4.68 -13.12 -0.08
N LEU A 49 5.75 -12.46 0.35
CA LEU A 49 7.08 -13.08 0.43
C LEU A 49 7.29 -13.66 1.82
N ASN A 50 7.06 -12.85 2.86
CA ASN A 50 7.14 -13.21 4.27
C ASN A 50 5.95 -12.57 5.03
N ASP A 51 5.83 -12.80 6.33
CA ASP A 51 4.80 -12.16 7.17
C ASP A 51 4.80 -10.64 7.09
N ASP A 52 5.98 -10.04 7.00
CA ASP A 52 6.14 -8.58 6.98
C ASP A 52 6.39 -8.01 5.58
N VAL A 53 6.66 -8.84 4.58
CA VAL A 53 7.17 -8.39 3.28
C VAL A 53 6.32 -8.92 2.13
N TYR A 54 5.93 -8.00 1.24
CA TYR A 54 5.00 -8.24 0.15
C TYR A 54 5.52 -7.70 -1.17
N ARG A 55 5.11 -8.31 -2.28
CA ARG A 55 5.32 -7.80 -3.64
C ARG A 55 4.04 -7.17 -4.18
N VAL A 56 4.16 -5.96 -4.68
CA VAL A 56 3.10 -5.19 -5.34
C VAL A 56 3.59 -4.71 -6.70
N GLN A 57 2.69 -4.52 -7.65
CA GLN A 57 3.03 -4.01 -8.98
C GLN A 57 2.00 -2.99 -9.43
N TRP A 58 2.43 -1.98 -10.18
CA TRP A 58 1.51 -0.94 -10.66
C TRP A 58 0.55 -1.47 -11.73
N SER A 59 1.07 -2.28 -12.65
CA SER A 59 0.32 -2.92 -13.73
C SER A 59 0.87 -4.33 -13.97
N PRO A 60 0.16 -5.20 -14.71
CA PRO A 60 0.62 -6.56 -14.98
C PRO A 60 2.00 -6.67 -15.61
N ASN A 61 2.42 -5.64 -16.35
CA ASN A 61 3.69 -5.59 -17.08
C ASN A 61 4.76 -4.73 -16.37
N ALA A 62 4.40 -4.06 -15.26
CA ALA A 62 5.34 -3.24 -14.52
C ALA A 62 6.23 -4.10 -13.62
N GLU A 63 7.46 -3.64 -13.38
CA GLU A 63 8.36 -4.29 -12.44
C GLU A 63 7.76 -4.32 -11.02
N PRO A 64 7.64 -5.50 -10.39
CA PRO A 64 7.11 -5.60 -9.03
C PRO A 64 8.05 -4.96 -8.01
N LYS A 65 7.49 -4.17 -7.09
CA LYS A 65 8.20 -3.61 -5.93
C LYS A 65 7.95 -4.43 -4.68
N VAL A 66 8.98 -4.52 -3.84
CA VAL A 66 8.90 -5.17 -2.53
C VAL A 66 8.64 -4.11 -1.46
N ILE A 67 7.62 -4.32 -0.62
CA ILE A 67 7.22 -3.39 0.43
C ILE A 67 6.98 -4.09 1.77
N HIS A 68 7.14 -3.34 2.86
CA HIS A 68 6.81 -3.79 4.21
C HIS A 68 5.31 -3.64 4.49
N ILE A 69 4.75 -4.51 5.34
CA ILE A 69 3.34 -4.52 5.79
C ILE A 69 2.86 -3.15 6.28
N ASN A 70 3.70 -2.42 7.01
CA ASN A 70 3.40 -1.08 7.52
C ASN A 70 3.30 0.02 6.44
N ARG A 71 3.71 -0.25 5.20
CA ARG A 71 3.68 0.71 4.08
C ARG A 71 2.52 0.45 3.12
N ARG A 72 1.52 -0.31 3.55
CA ARG A 72 0.34 -0.65 2.74
C ARG A 72 -0.92 -0.10 3.38
N ALA A 73 -1.88 0.27 2.56
CA ALA A 73 -3.26 0.48 2.99
C ALA A 73 -4.21 -0.21 2.00
N PRO A 74 -5.28 -0.87 2.47
CA PRO A 74 -6.25 -1.49 1.57
C PRO A 74 -6.89 -0.41 0.68
N TYR A 75 -6.98 -0.67 -0.62
CA TYR A 75 -7.72 0.20 -1.52
C TYR A 75 -9.21 -0.01 -1.29
N ARG A 76 -9.93 1.04 -0.88
CA ARG A 76 -11.38 1.06 -0.83
C ARG A 76 -11.85 1.80 -2.06
N ALA A 77 -12.45 1.08 -3.00
CA ALA A 77 -13.21 1.73 -4.05
C ALA A 77 -14.39 2.43 -3.35
N THR A 78 -14.34 3.76 -3.28
CA THR A 78 -15.55 4.53 -3.14
C THR A 78 -16.25 4.41 -4.49
N ASP A 79 -17.47 3.87 -4.50
CA ASP A 79 -18.32 3.82 -5.68
C ASP A 79 -18.61 5.26 -6.14
N HIS A 80 -17.68 5.85 -6.88
CA HIS A 80 -17.87 7.12 -7.59
C HIS A 80 -18.43 6.86 -8.99
N SER A 81 -19.12 5.73 -9.18
CA SER A 81 -20.01 5.48 -10.32
C SER A 81 -21.37 6.11 -10.03
N SER A 82 -21.41 7.44 -9.92
CA SER A 82 -22.64 8.23 -9.82
C SER A 82 -22.32 9.68 -10.20
N MET A 83 -22.11 9.92 -11.49
CA MET A 83 -22.40 11.19 -12.16
C MET A 83 -22.48 10.97 -13.67
#